data_AF-A0AAW1M6F1-F1
#
_entry.id   AF-A0AAW1M6F1-F1
#
_cell.length_a   1.000
_cell.length_b   1.000
_cell.length_c   1.000
_cell.angle_alpha   90.00
_cell.angle_beta   90.00
_cell.angle_gamma   90.00
#
_symmetry.space_group_name_H-M   'P 1'
#
loop_
_entity.id
_entity.type
_entity.pdbx_description
1 polymer ?
#
loop_
_entity_poly.entity_id
_entity_poly.type
_entity_poly.pdbx_seq_one_letter_code
_entity_poly.pdbx_strand_id
1 'polypeptide(L)'
;MGITDPELTILDVFEDVEYVRDSVEVSLVDNSKKLQVYAYVWSDKNDQDLYGDWDFEVWKSEHMDDFIKMTEEFVEEYEDPEAKSRVETYESYYQSGDDKSSVA
;
A
#
# COMPACT_ATOMS: atom_id res chain seq x y z
N MET A 1 -18.12 -14.48 -6.19
CA MET A 1 -18.26 -13.12 -6.74
C MET A 1 -16.93 -12.43 -6.51
N GLY A 2 -16.45 -11.68 -7.49
CA GLY A 2 -15.19 -10.92 -7.39
C GLY A 2 -15.44 -9.51 -6.87
N ILE A 3 -14.40 -8.69 -6.90
CA ILE A 3 -14.44 -7.25 -6.59
C ILE A 3 -15.33 -6.54 -7.62
N THR A 4 -16.21 -5.65 -7.16
CA THR A 4 -17.09 -4.81 -7.98
C THR A 4 -16.39 -3.54 -8.45
N ASP A 5 -16.91 -2.88 -9.49
CA ASP A 5 -16.30 -1.64 -10.00
C ASP A 5 -16.20 -0.51 -8.94
N PRO A 6 -17.19 -0.30 -8.05
CA PRO A 6 -17.04 0.66 -6.95
C PRO A 6 -15.96 0.26 -5.94
N GLU A 7 -15.89 -1.01 -5.55
CA GLU A 7 -14.83 -1.50 -4.64
C GLU A 7 -13.44 -1.36 -5.28
N LEU A 8 -13.35 -1.57 -6.60
CA LEU A 8 -12.11 -1.38 -7.34
C LEU A 8 -11.70 0.10 -7.44
N THR A 9 -12.67 1.02 -7.47
CA THR A 9 -12.40 2.47 -7.38
C THR A 9 -11.82 2.85 -6.03
N ILE A 10 -12.27 2.23 -4.94
CA ILE A 10 -11.71 2.47 -3.60
C ILE A 10 -10.24 2.06 -3.57
N LEU A 11 -9.89 0.92 -4.17
CA LEU A 11 -8.50 0.47 -4.29
C LEU A 11 -7.67 1.42 -5.16
N ASP A 12 -8.23 1.96 -6.26
CA ASP A 12 -7.53 2.98 -7.06
C ASP A 12 -7.20 4.24 -6.24
N VAL A 13 -8.09 4.65 -5.34
CA VAL A 13 -7.85 5.80 -4.44
C VAL A 13 -6.85 5.46 -3.35
N PHE A 14 -6.96 4.25 -2.76
CA PHE A 14 -6.04 3.80 -1.72
C PHE A 14 -4.59 3.75 -2.22
N GLU A 15 -4.37 3.15 -3.38
CA GLU A 15 -3.03 2.92 -3.93
C GLU A 15 -2.37 4.24 -4.43
N ASP A 16 -3.19 5.25 -4.72
CA ASP A 16 -2.80 6.62 -5.09
C ASP A 16 -1.98 6.68 -6.40
N VAL A 17 -1.49 7.87 -6.75
CA VAL A 17 -0.75 8.15 -7.99
C VAL A 17 0.58 7.41 -8.13
N GLU A 18 1.09 6.84 -7.03
CA GLU A 18 2.38 6.15 -6.98
C GLU A 18 2.33 4.78 -7.68
N TYR A 19 1.15 4.13 -7.67
CA TYR A 19 0.94 2.84 -8.27
C TYR A 19 0.02 2.91 -9.49
N VAL A 20 0.29 2.07 -10.49
CA VAL A 20 -0.52 1.95 -11.70
C VAL A 20 -1.18 0.59 -11.74
N ARG A 21 -2.51 0.57 -11.90
CA ARG A 21 -3.25 -0.66 -12.11
C ARG A 21 -2.94 -1.25 -13.49
N ASP A 22 -2.37 -2.45 -13.51
CA ASP A 22 -1.98 -3.16 -14.74
C ASP A 22 -2.57 -4.58 -14.77
N SER A 23 -2.71 -5.14 -15.98
CA SER A 23 -3.17 -6.52 -16.17
C SER A 23 -1.99 -7.49 -16.19
N VAL A 24 -1.98 -8.43 -15.25
CA VAL A 24 -0.88 -9.39 -15.07
C VAL A 24 -1.39 -10.83 -15.07
N GLU A 25 -0.52 -11.77 -15.45
CA GLU A 25 -0.77 -13.20 -15.32
C GLU A 25 -0.17 -13.71 -14.00
N VAL A 26 -0.99 -14.34 -13.16
CA VAL A 26 -0.57 -14.97 -11.90
C VAL A 26 -0.80 -16.47 -11.94
N SER A 27 0.02 -17.23 -11.20
CA SER A 27 -0.17 -18.66 -11.00
C SER A 27 -0.64 -18.92 -9.58
N LEU A 28 -1.79 -19.60 -9.41
CA LEU A 28 -2.28 -19.95 -8.09
C LEU A 28 -1.40 -21.00 -7.44
N VAL A 29 -1.06 -20.81 -6.17
CA VAL A 29 -0.17 -21.72 -5.43
C VAL A 29 -0.80 -23.11 -5.23
N ASP A 30 -2.13 -23.18 -5.09
CA ASP A 30 -2.86 -24.41 -4.78
C ASP A 30 -2.89 -25.41 -5.95
N ASN A 31 -3.01 -24.92 -7.18
CA ASN A 31 -3.27 -25.76 -8.36
C ASN A 31 -2.46 -25.37 -9.61
N SER A 32 -1.56 -24.39 -9.51
CA SER A 32 -0.73 -23.86 -10.61
C SER A 32 -1.52 -23.34 -11.81
N LYS A 33 -2.83 -23.07 -11.65
CA LYS A 33 -3.65 -22.47 -12.69
C LYS A 33 -3.22 -21.02 -12.90
N LYS A 34 -3.05 -20.67 -14.16
CA LYS A 34 -2.80 -19.30 -14.60
C LYS A 34 -4.09 -18.51 -14.71
N LEU A 35 -4.09 -17.28 -14.19
CA LEU A 35 -5.21 -16.36 -14.23
C LEU A 35 -4.73 -14.98 -14.62
N GLN A 36 -5.55 -14.27 -15.38
CA GLN A 36 -5.35 -12.85 -15.67
C GLN A 36 -6.11 -12.03 -14.62
N VAL A 37 -5.39 -11.14 -13.95
CA VAL A 37 -5.90 -10.29 -12.87
C VAL A 37 -5.39 -8.85 -13.02
N TYR A 38 -5.94 -7.94 -12.24
CA TYR A 38 -5.37 -6.61 -12.07
C TYR A 38 -4.47 -6.58 -10.83
N ALA A 39 -3.36 -5.85 -10.92
CA ALA A 39 -2.45 -5.58 -9.81
C ALA A 39 -2.01 -4.11 -9.85
N TYR A 40 -1.72 -3.53 -8.70
CA TYR A 40 -1.13 -2.20 -8.57
C TYR A 40 0.38 -2.33 -8.59
N VAL A 41 1.02 -1.73 -9.60
CA VAL A 41 2.46 -1.83 -9.85
C VAL A 41 3.10 -0.48 -9.64
N TRP A 42 4.17 -0.42 -8.86
CA TRP A 42 4.92 0.81 -8.61
C TRP A 42 5.31 1.50 -9.92
N SER A 43 5.00 2.79 -10.03
CA SER A 43 5.14 3.54 -11.27
C SER A 43 6.60 3.84 -11.63
N ASP A 44 7.47 4.10 -10.64
CA ASP A 44 8.89 4.38 -10.87
C ASP A 44 9.74 3.12 -10.83
N LYS A 45 9.97 2.54 -12.00
CA LYS A 45 10.81 1.34 -12.17
C LYS A 45 12.28 1.54 -11.79
N ASN A 46 12.74 2.78 -11.61
CA ASN A 46 14.13 3.09 -11.28
C ASN A 46 14.32 3.45 -9.80
N ASP A 47 13.27 3.38 -9.00
CA ASP A 47 13.35 3.64 -7.56
C ASP A 47 14.27 2.63 -6.88
N GLN A 48 15.42 3.10 -6.39
CA GLN A 48 16.45 2.26 -5.79
C GLN A 48 16.04 1.72 -4.41
N ASP A 49 15.10 2.38 -3.73
CA ASP A 49 14.68 2.01 -2.38
C ASP A 49 13.84 0.71 -2.38
N LEU A 50 13.31 0.33 -3.55
CA LEU A 50 12.53 -0.89 -3.74
C LEU A 50 13.36 -2.08 -4.26
N TYR A 51 14.67 -1.93 -4.42
CA TYR A 51 15.54 -3.04 -4.83
C TYR A 51 15.98 -3.88 -3.62
N GLY A 52 15.72 -5.17 -3.67
CA GLY A 52 16.12 -6.13 -2.65
C GLY A 52 15.10 -7.25 -2.51
N ASP A 53 15.37 -8.17 -1.59
CA ASP A 53 14.41 -9.19 -1.19
C ASP A 53 13.77 -8.76 0.13
N TRP A 54 12.46 -8.99 0.27
CA TRP A 54 11.76 -8.82 1.53
C TRP A 54 11.82 -10.10 2.37
N ASP A 55 12.14 -9.93 3.65
CA ASP A 55 11.86 -10.96 4.66
C ASP A 55 10.46 -10.71 5.23
N PHE A 56 9.52 -11.57 4.87
CA PHE A 56 8.12 -11.43 5.27
C PHE A 56 7.90 -11.51 6.79
N GLU A 57 8.73 -12.24 7.53
CA GLU A 57 8.58 -12.35 8.99
C GLU A 57 9.12 -11.09 9.69
N VAL A 58 10.21 -10.52 9.17
CA VAL A 58 10.72 -9.22 9.65
C VAL A 58 9.71 -8.12 9.33
N TRP A 59 9.25 -8.02 8.07
CA TRP A 59 8.25 -7.03 7.67
C TRP A 59 7.00 -7.11 8.53
N LYS A 60 6.50 -8.33 8.78
CA LYS A 60 5.32 -8.54 9.62
C LYS A 60 5.55 -8.10 11.06
N SER A 61 6.73 -8.32 11.62
CA SER A 61 7.03 -7.88 12.98
C SER A 61 7.25 -6.37 13.09
N GLU A 62 7.79 -5.73 12.06
CA GLU A 62 8.21 -4.32 12.11
C GLU A 62 7.15 -3.34 11.58
N HIS A 63 6.28 -3.78 10.67
CA HIS A 63 5.41 -2.87 9.90
C HIS A 63 3.92 -3.26 9.87
N MET A 64 3.54 -4.46 10.32
CA MET A 64 2.14 -4.92 10.23
C MET A 64 1.18 -4.03 11.04
N ASP A 65 1.54 -3.67 12.27
CA ASP A 65 0.67 -2.88 13.15
C ASP A 65 0.44 -1.48 12.57
N ASP A 66 1.49 -0.85 12.04
CA ASP A 66 1.40 0.46 11.37
C ASP A 66 0.58 0.38 10.08
N PHE A 67 0.75 -0.69 9.29
CA PHE A 67 -0.02 -0.92 8.07
C PHE A 67 -1.51 -1.08 8.36
N ILE A 68 -1.88 -1.85 9.40
CA ILE A 68 -3.28 -2.02 9.83
C ILE A 68 -3.85 -0.68 10.25
N LYS A 69 -3.13 0.06 11.11
CA LYS A 69 -3.57 1.37 11.59
C LYS A 69 -3.80 2.36 10.44
N MET A 70 -2.86 2.46 9.50
CA MET A 70 -2.98 3.32 8.32
C MET A 70 -4.17 2.92 7.44
N THR A 71 -4.45 1.62 7.31
CA THR A 71 -5.60 1.13 6.55
C THR A 71 -6.93 1.46 7.24
N GLU A 72 -7.00 1.32 8.57
CA GLU A 72 -8.18 1.69 9.36
C GLU A 72 -8.46 3.19 9.25
N GLU A 73 -7.44 4.03 9.39
CA GLU A 73 -7.56 5.48 9.25
C GLU A 73 -7.98 5.89 7.84
N PHE A 74 -7.46 5.24 6.79
CA PHE A 74 -7.94 5.49 5.43
C PHE A 74 -9.43 5.19 5.27
N VAL A 75 -9.93 4.10 5.87
CA VAL A 75 -11.36 3.77 5.80
C VAL A 75 -12.21 4.83 6.50
N GLU A 76 -11.77 5.30 7.67
CA GLU A 76 -12.45 6.38 8.40
C GLU A 76 -12.42 7.71 7.61
N GLU A 77 -11.27 8.03 7.00
CA GLU A 77 -11.05 9.25 6.20
C GLU A 77 -11.78 9.23 4.85
N TYR A 78 -11.87 8.08 4.19
CA TYR A 78 -12.55 7.96 2.89
C TYR A 78 -14.06 8.25 3.00
N GLU A 79 -14.64 8.08 4.19
CA GLU A 79 -16.03 8.49 4.47
C GLU A 79 -16.17 10.01 4.67
N ASP A 80 -15.05 10.75 4.80
CA ASP A 80 -14.98 12.21 4.93
C ASP A 80 -14.54 12.90 3.61
N PRO A 81 -15.38 13.77 3.02
CA PRO A 81 -15.04 14.50 1.79
C PRO A 81 -13.86 15.49 1.91
N GLU A 82 -13.32 15.76 3.11
CA GLU A 82 -12.17 16.66 3.34
C GLU A 82 -10.84 15.96 3.66
N ALA A 83 -10.77 14.62 3.57
CA ALA A 83 -9.57 13.85 3.93
C ALA A 83 -8.33 14.08 3.04
N LYS A 84 -7.15 13.89 3.63
CA LYS A 84 -5.85 13.96 2.95
C LYS A 84 -5.57 12.68 2.15
N SER A 85 -4.61 12.76 1.23
CA SER A 85 -4.16 11.55 0.52
C SER A 85 -3.45 10.56 1.45
N ARG A 86 -3.50 9.26 1.15
CA ARG A 86 -2.80 8.21 1.91
C ARG A 86 -1.31 8.54 2.08
N VAL A 87 -0.68 9.08 1.05
CA VAL A 87 0.74 9.49 1.06
C VAL A 87 0.99 10.58 2.10
N GLU A 88 0.15 11.62 2.14
CA GLU A 88 0.26 12.68 3.16
C GLU A 88 0.08 12.13 4.58
N THR A 89 -0.80 11.15 4.76
CA THR A 89 -1.01 10.48 6.05
C THR A 89 0.23 9.66 6.43
N TYR A 90 0.75 8.81 5.54
CA TYR A 90 1.97 8.02 5.75
C TYR A 90 3.19 8.91 6.06
N GLU A 91 3.46 9.92 5.22
CA GLU A 91 4.57 10.86 5.42
C GLU A 91 4.48 11.57 6.78
N SER A 92 3.28 11.94 7.22
CA SER A 92 3.11 12.58 8.53
C SER A 92 3.51 11.65 9.70
N TYR A 93 3.28 10.34 9.57
CA TYR A 93 3.66 9.36 10.58
C TYR A 93 5.17 9.21 10.68
N TYR A 94 5.87 9.07 9.55
CA TYR A 94 7.32 8.88 9.56
C TYR A 94 8.10 10.17 9.81
N GLN A 95 7.62 11.32 9.32
CA GLN A 95 8.25 12.63 9.60
C GLN A 95 8.08 13.05 11.07
N SER A 96 7.06 12.54 11.78
CA SER A 96 6.90 12.81 13.22
C SER A 96 7.91 12.07 14.12
N GLY A 97 8.66 11.10 13.57
CA GLY A 97 9.65 10.29 14.28
C GLY A 97 11.05 10.91 14.40
N ASP A 98 11.40 11.90 13.56
CA ASP A 98 12.78 12.43 13.48
C ASP A 98 13.11 13.51 14.54
N ASP A 99 12.16 13.90 15.38
CA ASP A 99 12.37 14.96 16.39
C ASP A 99 12.63 14.43 17.81
N LYS A 100 13.30 13.27 17.93
CA LYS A 100 13.87 12.78 19.21
C LYS A 100 15.30 12.24 19.07
N SER A 101 16.15 12.99 18.39
CA SER A 101 17.61 12.81 18.44
C SER A 101 18.33 14.16 18.56
N SER A 102 18.00 14.93 19.60
CA SER A 102 18.87 16.00 20.09
C SER A 102 18.42 16.45 21.48
N VAL A 103 18.93 15.80 22.53
CA VAL A 103 19.37 16.50 23.76
C VAL A 103 20.58 15.73 24.30
N ALA A 104 21.60 16.50 24.65
CA ALA A 104 22.95 16.15 25.13
C ALA A 104 23.04 15.13 26.28
#